data_AF-A0AAU1V4E6-F1
#
_entry.id   AF-A0AAU1V4E6-F1
#
_cell.length_a   1.000
_cell.length_b   1.000
_cell.length_c   1.000
_cell.angle_alpha   90.00
_cell.angle_beta   90.00
_cell.angle_gamma   90.00
#
_symmetry.space_group_name_H-M   'P 1'
#
loop_
_entity.id
_entity.type
_entity.pdbx_description
1 polymer ?
#
loop_
_entity_poly.entity_id
_entity_poly.type
_entity_poly.pdbx_seq_one_letter_code
_entity_poly.pdbx_strand_id
1 'polypeptide(L)'
;MIVGLIVACEVGFWVLLAAGLAVRYLLKWRRTSVALLWCEPVLEAVLFVVTTMDLGNGAEPSWEHGLAALYVGCTVAYGPYTIRRLDGHAAHRLAGAPRPPRPPRYGMARARHEGALWLRTLLAAVVACALLQAAIRYVGDGDTSTLRSFQWASLRALGIHGLIALTYLIWPKKQPQAPAARPEQDRAPSGR
;
A
#
# COMPACT_ATOMS: atom_id res chain seq x y z
N MET A 1 16.42 7.68 -26.12
CA MET A 1 15.15 6.92 -26.14
C MET A 1 14.47 6.84 -24.77
N ILE A 2 15.21 6.50 -23.71
CA ILE A 2 14.68 6.34 -22.34
C ILE A 2 13.99 7.61 -21.80
N VAL A 3 14.59 8.78 -21.98
CA VAL A 3 13.97 10.06 -21.53
C VAL A 3 12.59 10.29 -22.15
N GLY A 4 12.43 10.00 -23.44
CA GLY A 4 11.14 10.13 -24.12
C GLY A 4 10.09 9.15 -23.59
N LEU A 5 10.51 7.93 -23.25
CA LEU A 5 9.63 6.93 -22.62
C LEU A 5 9.21 7.37 -21.21
N ILE A 6 10.15 7.86 -20.39
CA ILE A 6 9.86 8.39 -19.05
C ILE A 6 8.85 9.53 -19.14
N VAL A 7 9.06 10.49 -20.04
CA VAL A 7 8.13 11.62 -20.24
C VAL A 7 6.75 11.13 -20.68
N ALA A 8 6.69 10.17 -21.62
CA ALA A 8 5.42 9.59 -22.05
C ALA A 8 4.72 8.84 -20.91
N CYS A 9 5.46 8.10 -20.08
CA CYS A 9 4.94 7.43 -18.89
C CYS A 9 4.42 8.43 -17.86
N GLU A 10 5.14 9.52 -17.59
CA GLU A 10 4.74 10.58 -16.66
C GLU A 10 3.44 11.26 -17.13
N VAL A 11 3.36 11.62 -18.42
CA VAL A 11 2.14 12.20 -18.99
C VAL A 11 0.98 11.20 -18.93
N GLY A 12 1.23 9.94 -19.30
CA GLY A 12 0.24 8.87 -19.26
C GLY A 12 -0.30 8.64 -17.85
N PHE A 13 0.59 8.64 -16.85
CA PHE A 13 0.27 8.56 -15.43
C PHE A 13 -0.71 9.67 -15.02
N TRP A 14 -0.38 10.93 -15.29
CA TRP A 14 -1.23 12.06 -14.89
C TRP A 14 -2.59 12.03 -15.59
N VAL A 15 -2.61 11.66 -16.88
CA VAL A 15 -3.85 11.53 -17.65
C VAL A 15 -4.73 10.40 -17.10
N LEU A 16 -4.17 9.22 -16.85
CA LEU A 16 -4.89 8.07 -16.31
C LEU A 16 -5.41 8.34 -14.91
N LEU A 17 -4.60 8.96 -14.05
CA LEU A 17 -4.97 9.33 -12.70
C LEU A 17 -6.13 10.33 -12.70
N ALA A 18 -6.02 11.41 -13.49
CA ALA A 18 -7.05 12.43 -13.62
C ALA A 18 -8.35 11.84 -14.18
N ALA A 19 -8.27 11.04 -15.25
CA ALA A 19 -9.42 10.37 -15.85
C ALA A 19 -10.06 9.38 -14.87
N GLY A 20 -9.24 8.57 -14.18
CA GLY A 20 -9.68 7.60 -13.18
C GLY A 20 -10.44 8.27 -12.05
N LEU A 21 -9.95 9.40 -11.53
CA LEU A 21 -10.60 10.20 -10.49
C LEU A 21 -11.87 10.90 -11.00
N ALA A 22 -11.86 11.46 -12.20
CA ALA A 22 -13.02 12.11 -12.82
C ALA A 22 -14.17 11.12 -13.01
N VAL A 23 -13.90 9.95 -13.59
CA VAL A 23 -14.87 8.87 -13.75
C VAL A 23 -15.40 8.39 -12.40
N ARG A 24 -14.54 8.38 -11.37
CA ARG A 24 -14.91 7.95 -10.01
C ARG A 24 -15.89 8.88 -9.32
N TYR A 25 -15.60 10.18 -9.35
CA TYR A 25 -16.29 11.15 -8.52
C TYR A 25 -17.35 11.95 -9.28
N LEU A 26 -17.14 12.25 -10.56
CA LEU A 26 -18.11 12.95 -11.40
C LEU A 26 -19.15 11.98 -11.95
N LEU A 27 -18.70 10.90 -12.59
CA LEU A 27 -19.60 9.91 -13.23
C LEU A 27 -20.08 8.80 -12.26
N LYS A 28 -19.49 8.72 -11.05
CA LYS A 28 -19.78 7.70 -10.03
C LYS A 28 -19.56 6.25 -10.52
N TRP A 29 -18.81 6.07 -11.61
CA TRP A 29 -18.53 4.76 -12.22
C TRP A 29 -17.30 4.11 -11.59
N ARG A 30 -17.53 3.50 -10.42
CA ARG A 30 -16.46 2.91 -9.61
C ARG A 30 -15.67 1.82 -10.35
N ARG A 31 -16.33 0.97 -11.14
CA ARG A 31 -15.66 -0.15 -11.84
C ARG A 31 -14.71 0.37 -12.93
N THR A 32 -15.18 1.31 -13.75
CA THR A 32 -14.37 1.93 -14.81
C THR A 32 -13.21 2.74 -14.25
N SER A 33 -13.44 3.49 -13.15
CA SER A 33 -12.36 4.17 -12.43
C SER A 33 -11.29 3.20 -11.94
N VAL A 34 -11.69 2.09 -11.32
CA VAL A 34 -10.74 1.07 -10.84
C VAL A 34 -9.95 0.49 -12.01
N ALA A 35 -10.59 0.19 -13.14
CA ALA A 35 -9.88 -0.28 -14.33
C ALA A 35 -8.84 0.74 -14.84
N LEU A 36 -9.21 2.02 -14.93
CA LEU A 36 -8.29 3.10 -15.33
C LEU A 36 -7.11 3.25 -14.36
N LEU A 37 -7.37 3.22 -13.06
CA LEU A 37 -6.32 3.32 -12.03
C LEU A 37 -5.43 2.08 -11.97
N TRP A 38 -5.89 0.93 -12.46
CA TRP A 38 -5.05 -0.26 -12.61
C TRP A 38 -4.12 -0.17 -13.83
N CYS A 39 -4.42 0.68 -14.82
CA CYS A 39 -3.49 0.92 -15.92
C CYS A 39 -2.20 1.60 -15.44
N GLU A 40 -2.24 2.33 -14.34
CA GLU A 40 -1.09 3.02 -13.75
C GLU A 40 0.02 2.05 -13.27
N PRO A 41 -0.24 1.07 -12.38
CA PRO A 41 0.78 0.06 -12.05
C PRO A 41 1.16 -0.84 -13.23
N VAL A 42 0.29 -0.99 -14.24
CA VAL A 42 0.63 -1.69 -15.47
C VAL A 42 1.66 -0.90 -16.28
N LEU A 43 1.50 0.42 -16.39
CA LEU A 43 2.45 1.30 -17.05
C LEU A 43 3.82 1.24 -16.36
N GLU A 44 3.83 1.25 -15.03
CA GLU A 44 5.05 1.07 -14.22
C GLU A 44 5.69 -0.31 -14.44
N ALA A 45 4.89 -1.37 -14.50
CA ALA A 45 5.41 -2.71 -14.80
C ALA A 45 6.00 -2.79 -16.21
N VAL A 46 5.39 -2.14 -17.20
CA VAL A 46 5.94 -2.03 -18.56
C VAL A 46 7.25 -1.26 -18.55
N LEU A 47 7.32 -0.13 -17.85
CA LEU A 47 8.55 0.64 -17.73
C LEU A 47 9.66 -0.19 -17.09
N PHE A 48 9.35 -0.92 -16.01
CA PHE A 48 10.27 -1.86 -15.37
C PHE A 48 10.78 -2.94 -16.33
N VAL A 49 9.91 -3.52 -17.15
CA VAL A 49 10.30 -4.52 -18.15
C VAL A 49 11.24 -3.90 -19.18
N VAL A 50 10.90 -2.74 -19.73
CA VAL A 50 11.73 -2.06 -20.74
C VAL A 50 13.09 -1.70 -20.19
N THR A 51 13.18 -1.16 -18.98
CA THR A 51 14.46 -0.82 -18.35
C THR A 51 15.28 -2.06 -17.99
N THR A 52 14.62 -3.15 -17.58
CA THR A 52 15.29 -4.45 -17.38
C THR A 52 15.83 -5.03 -18.69
N MET A 53 15.11 -4.85 -19.80
CA MET A 53 15.60 -5.25 -21.13
C MET A 53 16.83 -4.46 -21.53
N ASP A 54 16.85 -3.15 -21.25
CA ASP A 54 18.00 -2.28 -21.49
C ASP A 54 19.22 -2.68 -20.65
N LEU A 55 19.00 -3.06 -19.39
CA LEU A 55 20.04 -3.63 -18.51
C LEU A 55 20.65 -4.91 -19.09
N GLY A 56 19.83 -5.80 -19.65
CA GLY A 56 20.31 -7.01 -20.35
C GLY A 56 21.10 -6.71 -21.63
N ASN A 57 20.92 -5.53 -22.24
CA ASN A 57 21.67 -5.08 -23.41
C ASN A 57 22.99 -4.37 -23.04
N GLY A 58 23.36 -4.34 -21.75
CA GLY A 58 24.62 -3.78 -21.27
C GLY A 58 24.54 -2.35 -20.73
N ALA A 59 23.33 -1.84 -20.44
CA ALA A 59 23.19 -0.58 -19.69
C ALA A 59 23.72 -0.74 -18.24
N GLU A 60 24.08 0.36 -17.58
CA GLU A 60 24.55 0.29 -16.20
C GLU A 60 23.42 0.00 -15.20
N PRO A 61 23.66 -0.87 -14.19
CA PRO A 61 22.67 -1.15 -13.15
C PRO A 61 22.39 0.08 -12.28
N SER A 62 21.21 0.68 -12.45
CA SER A 62 20.74 1.77 -11.56
C SER A 62 19.86 1.25 -10.42
N TRP A 63 19.85 1.99 -9.31
CA TRP A 63 18.98 1.72 -8.15
C TRP A 63 17.48 1.86 -8.48
N GLU A 64 17.15 2.52 -9.58
CA GLU A 64 15.77 2.79 -10.03
C GLU A 64 15.03 1.49 -10.34
N HIS A 65 15.72 0.48 -10.90
CA HIS A 65 15.14 -0.85 -11.18
C HIS A 65 14.65 -1.54 -9.90
N GLY A 66 15.45 -1.45 -8.82
CA GLY A 66 15.11 -1.98 -7.52
C GLY A 66 13.91 -1.28 -6.89
N LEU A 67 13.88 0.06 -6.99
CA LEU A 67 12.79 0.87 -6.48
C LEU A 67 11.48 0.63 -7.24
N ALA A 68 11.54 0.50 -8.57
CA ALA A 68 10.36 0.25 -9.41
C ALA A 68 9.66 -1.07 -9.04
N ALA A 69 10.41 -2.15 -8.84
CA ALA A 69 9.83 -3.43 -8.41
C ALA A 69 9.16 -3.34 -7.03
N LEU A 70 9.80 -2.62 -6.09
CA LEU A 70 9.22 -2.34 -4.77
C LEU A 70 7.93 -1.52 -4.86
N TYR A 71 7.94 -0.48 -5.70
CA TYR A 71 6.78 0.39 -5.93
C TYR A 71 5.59 -0.41 -6.47
N VAL A 72 5.82 -1.23 -7.52
CA VAL A 72 4.77 -2.08 -8.09
C VAL A 72 4.23 -3.06 -7.05
N GLY A 73 5.09 -3.72 -6.27
CA GLY A 73 4.68 -4.62 -5.19
C GLY A 73 3.80 -3.90 -4.14
N CYS A 74 4.21 -2.71 -3.71
CA CYS A 74 3.44 -1.88 -2.79
C CYS A 74 2.08 -1.49 -3.37
N THR A 75 2.02 -1.07 -4.63
CA THR A 75 0.78 -0.65 -5.30
C THR A 75 -0.19 -1.83 -5.43
N VAL A 76 0.29 -3.03 -5.78
CA VAL A 76 -0.56 -4.23 -5.84
C VAL A 76 -1.14 -4.60 -4.47
N ALA A 77 -0.32 -4.53 -3.41
CA ALA A 77 -0.74 -4.95 -2.08
C ALA A 77 -1.61 -3.93 -1.33
N TYR A 78 -1.27 -2.65 -1.45
CA TYR A 78 -1.90 -1.55 -0.70
C TYR A 78 -2.89 -0.75 -1.53
N GLY A 79 -2.75 -0.71 -2.86
CA GLY A 79 -3.60 0.07 -3.76
C GLY A 79 -5.10 -0.13 -3.51
N PRO A 80 -5.64 -1.37 -3.57
CA PRO A 80 -7.05 -1.61 -3.32
C PRO A 80 -7.52 -1.18 -1.92
N TYR A 81 -6.65 -1.25 -0.91
CA TYR A 81 -6.96 -0.80 0.45
C TYR A 81 -7.00 0.71 0.57
N THR A 82 -6.00 1.39 0.04
CA THR A 82 -5.92 2.85 0.00
C THR A 82 -7.12 3.43 -0.75
N ILE A 83 -7.44 2.86 -1.92
CA ILE A 83 -8.60 3.25 -2.72
C ILE A 83 -9.91 3.14 -1.93
N ARG A 84 -10.17 2.00 -1.28
CA ARG A 84 -11.38 1.83 -0.45
C ARG A 84 -11.45 2.82 0.71
N ARG A 85 -10.31 3.17 1.30
CA ARG A 85 -10.24 4.13 2.40
C ARG A 85 -10.51 5.56 1.92
N LEU A 86 -9.95 5.92 0.77
CA LEU A 86 -10.20 7.20 0.11
C LEU A 86 -11.67 7.33 -0.29
N ASP A 87 -12.26 6.28 -0.85
CA ASP A 87 -13.70 6.24 -1.16
C ASP A 87 -14.57 6.51 0.07
N GLY A 88 -14.23 5.92 1.21
CA GLY A 88 -14.94 6.16 2.47
C GLY A 88 -14.83 7.61 2.92
N HIS A 89 -13.65 8.23 2.77
CA HIS A 89 -13.46 9.65 3.07
C HIS A 89 -14.23 10.56 2.10
N ALA A 90 -14.18 10.26 0.81
CA ALA A 90 -14.91 11.00 -0.21
C ALA A 90 -16.43 10.88 0.02
N ALA A 91 -16.95 9.69 0.32
CA ALA A 91 -18.36 9.49 0.65
C ALA A 91 -18.79 10.28 1.89
N HIS A 92 -17.94 10.35 2.92
CA HIS A 92 -18.22 11.16 4.10
C HIS A 92 -18.22 12.67 3.80
N ARG A 93 -17.22 13.17 3.06
CA ARG A 93 -17.07 14.61 2.80
C ARG A 93 -18.00 15.15 1.71
N LEU A 94 -18.27 14.37 0.67
CA LEU A 94 -18.99 14.81 -0.54
C LEU A 94 -20.43 14.29 -0.59
N ALA A 95 -20.75 13.21 0.12
CA ALA A 95 -22.07 12.56 0.05
C ALA A 95 -22.75 12.37 1.41
N GLY A 96 -22.23 13.00 2.47
CA GLY A 96 -22.85 12.98 3.81
C GLY A 96 -22.87 11.60 4.48
N ALA A 97 -22.11 10.62 3.98
CA ALA A 97 -22.05 9.29 4.57
C ALA A 97 -21.48 9.33 6.01
N PRO A 98 -21.75 8.34 6.87
CA PRO A 98 -21.15 8.25 8.19
C PRO A 98 -19.62 8.26 8.15
N ARG A 99 -18.99 8.79 9.20
CA ARG A 99 -17.52 8.90 9.28
C ARG A 99 -16.89 7.49 9.15
N PRO A 100 -15.87 7.31 8.31
CA PRO A 100 -15.24 6.00 8.13
C PRO A 100 -14.73 5.46 9.47
N PRO A 101 -14.96 4.16 9.78
CA PRO A 101 -14.63 3.57 11.06
C PRO A 101 -13.12 3.68 11.32
N ARG A 102 -12.75 4.04 12.55
CA ARG A 102 -11.35 4.12 12.96
C ARG A 102 -10.76 2.71 13.09
N PRO A 103 -9.47 2.51 12.77
CA PRO A 103 -8.82 1.23 12.97
C PRO A 103 -8.92 0.80 14.45
N PRO A 104 -9.09 -0.51 14.73
CA PRO A 104 -9.27 -1.02 16.08
C PRO A 104 -8.04 -0.72 16.94
N ARG A 105 -8.26 -0.14 18.12
CA ARG A 105 -7.16 0.39 18.96
C ARG A 105 -6.66 -0.58 20.03
N TYR A 106 -7.42 -1.64 20.33
CA TYR A 106 -7.19 -2.50 21.49
C TYR A 106 -7.52 -3.97 21.22
N GLY A 107 -6.97 -4.84 22.07
CA GLY A 107 -7.27 -6.26 22.12
C GLY A 107 -6.96 -7.02 20.83
N MET A 108 -7.61 -8.19 20.71
CA MET A 108 -7.41 -9.11 19.58
C MET A 108 -7.84 -8.52 18.23
N ALA A 109 -8.77 -7.56 18.23
CA ALA A 109 -9.19 -6.86 17.02
C ALA A 109 -8.05 -6.02 16.41
N ARG A 110 -7.20 -5.41 17.25
CA ARG A 110 -5.98 -4.71 16.80
C ARG A 110 -4.96 -5.70 16.25
N ALA A 111 -4.70 -6.79 16.97
CA ALA A 111 -3.75 -7.82 16.51
C ALA A 111 -4.14 -8.38 15.13
N ARG A 112 -5.44 -8.66 14.90
CA ARG A 112 -5.94 -9.10 13.58
C ARG A 112 -5.76 -8.03 12.50
N HIS A 113 -5.97 -6.75 12.83
CA HIS A 113 -5.75 -5.66 11.88
C HIS A 113 -4.28 -5.53 11.48
N GLU A 114 -3.36 -5.58 12.45
CA GLU A 114 -1.91 -5.56 12.20
C GLU A 114 -1.48 -6.80 11.42
N GLY A 115 -2.01 -7.99 11.73
CA GLY A 115 -1.78 -9.21 10.96
C GLY A 115 -2.25 -9.08 9.50
N ALA A 116 -3.40 -8.44 9.26
CA ALA A 116 -3.87 -8.17 7.90
C ALA A 116 -3.00 -7.15 7.16
N LEU A 117 -2.42 -6.16 7.84
CA LEU A 117 -1.44 -5.23 7.27
C LEU A 117 -0.11 -5.93 6.97
N TRP A 118 0.32 -6.83 7.84
CA TRP A 118 1.49 -7.66 7.59
C TRP A 118 1.30 -8.58 6.38
N LEU A 119 0.14 -9.23 6.23
CA LEU A 119 -0.17 -10.03 5.03
C LEU A 119 -0.12 -9.21 3.73
N ARG A 120 -0.48 -7.91 3.77
CA ARG A 120 -0.29 -7.02 2.62
C ARG A 120 1.19 -6.76 2.36
N THR A 121 1.98 -6.56 3.41
CA THR A 121 3.44 -6.40 3.27
C THR A 121 4.09 -7.66 2.72
N LEU A 122 3.61 -8.84 3.12
CA LEU A 122 4.01 -10.12 2.57
C LEU A 122 3.70 -10.17 1.07
N LEU A 123 2.47 -9.83 0.66
CA LEU A 123 2.10 -9.76 -0.75
C LEU A 123 2.98 -8.77 -1.53
N ALA A 124 3.24 -7.58 -0.98
CA ALA A 124 4.12 -6.59 -1.60
C ALA A 124 5.53 -7.14 -1.82
N ALA A 125 6.11 -7.75 -0.78
CA ALA A 125 7.44 -8.35 -0.82
C ALA A 125 7.51 -9.52 -1.80
N VAL A 126 6.48 -10.38 -1.85
CA VAL A 126 6.41 -11.50 -2.81
C VAL A 126 6.38 -10.99 -4.25
N VAL A 127 5.55 -9.99 -4.55
CA VAL A 127 5.47 -9.41 -5.89
C VAL A 127 6.78 -8.74 -6.28
N ALA A 128 7.35 -7.90 -5.40
CA ALA A 128 8.62 -7.24 -5.65
C ALA A 128 9.76 -8.26 -5.87
N CYS A 129 9.90 -9.24 -4.97
CA CYS A 129 10.91 -10.29 -5.11
C CYS A 129 10.72 -11.13 -6.38
N ALA A 130 9.48 -11.41 -6.78
CA ALA A 130 9.21 -12.15 -8.02
C ALA A 130 9.64 -11.36 -9.27
N LEU A 131 9.32 -10.07 -9.33
CA LEU A 131 9.76 -9.18 -10.41
C LEU A 131 11.29 -9.07 -10.46
N LEU A 132 11.92 -8.83 -9.31
CA LEU A 132 13.38 -8.76 -9.20
C LEU A 132 14.03 -10.09 -9.58
N GLN A 133 13.45 -11.22 -9.17
CA GLN A 133 13.99 -12.53 -9.50
C GLN A 133 13.87 -12.84 -11.00
N ALA A 134 12.77 -12.42 -11.64
CA ALA A 134 12.60 -12.52 -13.08
C ALA A 134 13.64 -11.68 -13.82
N ALA A 135 13.86 -10.43 -13.37
CA ALA A 135 14.89 -9.56 -13.92
C ALA A 135 16.30 -10.15 -13.78
N ILE A 136 16.65 -10.70 -12.60
CA ILE A 136 17.95 -11.37 -12.38
C ILE A 136 18.14 -12.55 -13.35
N ARG A 137 17.11 -13.36 -13.57
CA ARG A 137 17.16 -14.48 -14.53
C ARG A 137 17.32 -14.01 -15.97
N TYR A 138 16.70 -12.89 -16.32
CA TYR A 138 16.78 -12.31 -17.65
C TYR A 138 18.17 -11.71 -17.93
N VAL A 139 18.73 -10.98 -16.97
CA VAL A 139 20.05 -10.33 -17.08
C VAL A 139 21.20 -11.36 -17.15
N GLY A 140 21.02 -12.54 -16.54
CA GLY A 140 22.01 -13.62 -16.63
C GLY A 140 23.34 -13.27 -15.97
N ASP A 141 24.42 -13.23 -16.77
CA ASP A 141 25.79 -12.98 -16.32
C ASP A 141 26.10 -11.49 -16.05
N GLY A 142 25.14 -10.59 -16.27
CA GLY A 142 25.28 -9.17 -15.96
C GLY A 142 25.29 -8.85 -14.46
N ASP A 143 25.64 -7.60 -14.11
CA ASP A 143 25.63 -7.16 -12.71
C ASP A 143 24.19 -7.07 -12.17
N THR A 144 23.90 -7.94 -11.21
CA THR A 144 22.60 -8.08 -10.54
C THR A 144 22.68 -7.73 -9.05
N SER A 145 23.78 -7.11 -8.61
CA SER A 145 24.03 -6.77 -7.21
C SER A 145 22.95 -5.85 -6.63
N THR A 146 22.53 -4.85 -7.38
CA THR A 146 21.48 -3.90 -7.01
C THR A 146 20.13 -4.61 -6.85
N LEU A 147 19.71 -5.40 -7.84
CA LEU A 147 18.47 -6.19 -7.80
C LEU A 147 18.41 -7.10 -6.57
N ARG A 148 19.51 -7.80 -6.24
CA ARG A 148 19.59 -8.65 -5.04
C ARG A 148 19.56 -7.85 -3.74
N SER A 149 20.21 -6.69 -3.69
CA SER A 149 20.17 -5.80 -2.53
C SER A 149 18.72 -5.37 -2.21
N PHE A 150 17.94 -5.04 -3.23
CA PHE A 150 16.52 -4.70 -3.08
C PHE A 150 15.64 -5.89 -2.68
N GLN A 151 15.95 -7.12 -3.11
CA GLN A 151 15.29 -8.32 -2.57
C GLN A 151 15.54 -8.45 -1.06
N TRP A 152 16.79 -8.29 -0.61
CA TRP A 152 17.13 -8.32 0.81
C TRP A 152 16.47 -7.19 1.60
N ALA A 153 16.41 -5.98 1.04
CA ALA A 153 15.70 -4.86 1.64
C ALA A 153 14.20 -5.18 1.82
N SER A 154 13.57 -5.77 0.80
CA SER A 154 12.16 -6.21 0.84
C SER A 154 11.91 -7.22 1.95
N LEU A 155 12.77 -8.24 2.05
CA LEU A 155 12.68 -9.28 3.09
C LEU A 155 12.93 -8.73 4.49
N ARG A 156 13.89 -7.81 4.66
CA ARG A 156 14.14 -7.13 5.93
C ARG A 156 12.94 -6.29 6.37
N ALA A 157 12.36 -5.51 5.46
CA ALA A 157 11.16 -4.73 5.75
C ALA A 157 9.99 -5.63 6.17
N LEU A 158 9.79 -6.75 5.46
CA LEU A 158 8.78 -7.76 5.81
C LEU A 158 9.03 -8.37 7.19
N GLY A 159 10.27 -8.74 7.50
CA GLY A 159 10.66 -9.30 8.79
C GLY A 159 10.44 -8.33 9.95
N ILE A 160 10.89 -7.07 9.80
CA ILE A 160 10.70 -6.01 10.80
C ILE A 160 9.20 -5.76 11.04
N HIS A 161 8.41 -5.64 9.98
CA HIS A 161 6.97 -5.46 10.13
C HIS A 161 6.32 -6.70 10.78
N GLY A 162 6.80 -7.90 10.45
CA GLY A 162 6.38 -9.15 11.09
C GLY A 162 6.64 -9.15 12.58
N LEU A 163 7.83 -8.74 13.02
CA LEU A 163 8.17 -8.63 14.45
C LEU A 163 7.26 -7.63 15.17
N ILE A 164 6.99 -6.47 14.56
CA ILE A 164 6.06 -5.47 15.11
C ILE A 164 4.64 -6.05 15.21
N ALA A 165 4.14 -6.69 14.16
CA ALA A 165 2.81 -7.30 14.16
C ALA A 165 2.71 -8.43 15.21
N LEU A 166 3.75 -9.26 15.34
CA LEU A 166 3.86 -10.31 16.35
C LEU A 166 3.81 -9.75 17.77
N THR A 167 4.40 -8.57 18.00
CA THR A 167 4.38 -7.91 19.31
C THR A 167 2.95 -7.58 19.74
N TYR A 168 2.09 -7.14 18.80
CA TYR A 168 0.67 -6.89 19.07
C TYR A 168 -0.16 -8.17 19.27
N LEU A 169 0.31 -9.30 18.73
CA LEU A 169 -0.32 -10.60 18.93
C LEU A 169 0.04 -11.19 20.30
N ILE A 170 1.31 -11.11 20.72
CA ILE A 170 1.80 -11.65 21.98
C ILE A 170 1.40 -10.75 23.17
N TRP A 171 1.46 -9.43 23.00
CA TRP A 171 1.05 -8.45 24.02
C TRP A 171 -0.13 -7.58 23.54
N PRO A 172 -1.36 -8.12 23.53
CA PRO A 172 -2.53 -7.36 23.12
C PRO A 172 -2.78 -6.18 24.07
N LYS A 173 -2.74 -4.96 23.52
CA LYS A 173 -2.94 -3.72 24.29
C LYS A 173 -4.35 -3.70 24.90
N LYS A 174 -4.43 -3.72 26.23
CA LYS A 174 -5.71 -3.66 26.98
C LYS A 174 -6.36 -2.27 26.84
N GLN A 175 -7.68 -2.22 26.78
CA GLN A 175 -8.42 -0.96 26.89
C GLN A 175 -8.14 -0.35 28.27
N PRO A 176 -7.90 0.97 28.36
CA PRO A 176 -7.97 1.66 29.65
C PRO A 176 -9.37 1.39 30.22
N GLN A 177 -9.44 0.88 31.45
CA GLN A 177 -10.72 0.82 32.17
C GLN A 177 -11.24 2.25 32.25
N ALA A 178 -12.46 2.49 31.75
CA ALA A 178 -13.13 3.76 32.00
C ALA A 178 -13.21 3.92 33.52
N PRO A 179 -12.91 5.12 34.08
CA PRO A 179 -13.11 5.33 35.50
C PRO A 179 -14.56 4.95 35.82
N ALA A 180 -14.74 4.03 36.77
CA ALA A 180 -16.07 3.64 37.23
C ALA A 180 -16.85 4.93 37.53
N ALA A 181 -18.01 5.08 36.88
CA ALA A 181 -18.89 6.21 37.15
C ALA A 181 -19.10 6.24 38.66
N ARG A 182 -18.64 7.33 39.29
CA ARG A 182 -18.83 7.56 40.72
C ARG A 182 -20.34 7.45 40.98
N PRO A 183 -20.81 6.60 41.90
CA PRO A 183 -22.22 6.55 42.23
C PRO A 183 -22.68 7.96 42.59
N GLU A 184 -23.77 8.41 41.97
CA GLU A 184 -24.43 9.69 42.24
C GLU A 184 -25.11 9.60 43.62
N GLN A 185 -24.31 9.51 44.68
CA GLN A 185 -24.72 9.68 46.06
C GLN A 185 -24.51 11.15 46.44
N ASP A 186 -25.43 12.02 46.03
CA ASP A 186 -25.74 13.30 46.72
C ASP A 186 -26.92 14.04 46.06
N ARG A 187 -28.05 13.35 45.89
CA ARG A 187 -29.36 14.02 45.89
C ARG A 187 -30.16 13.51 47.07
N ALA A 188 -29.80 13.96 48.26
CA ALA A 188 -30.76 14.01 49.35
C ALA A 188 -31.82 15.05 48.98
N PRO A 189 -33.12 14.71 48.97
CA PRO A 189 -34.16 15.73 48.90
C PRO A 189 -34.23 16.39 50.28
N SER A 190 -33.66 17.59 50.43
CA SER A 190 -33.96 18.44 51.58
C SER A 190 -35.38 18.97 51.43
N GLY A 191 -36.36 18.15 51.80
CA GLY A 191 -37.72 18.59 52.08
C GLY A 191 -37.84 18.99 53.55
N ARG A 192 -38.03 20.28 53.81
CA ARG A 192 -39.08 20.87 54.66
C ARG A 192 -38.85 22.38 54.78
#